data_AF-A0A835B5G9-F1
#
_entry.id   AF-A0A835B5G9-F1
#
_cell.length_a   1.000
_cell.length_b   1.000
_cell.length_c   1.000
_cell.angle_alpha   90.00
_cell.angle_beta   90.00
_cell.angle_gamma   90.00
#
_symmetry.space_group_name_H-M   'P 1'
#
loop_
_entity.id
_entity.type
_entity.pdbx_description
1 polymer ?
#
loop_
_entity_poly.entity_id
_entity_poly.type
_entity_poly.pdbx_seq_one_letter_code
_entity_poly.pdbx_strand_id
1 'polypeptide(L)'
;MPKRPMGQKQAKMAALAAKGKNKESGDGSGNSKESPIDLDKFAKYSKFQEDNHEKRLQILQVQQKLLSEKIEASKIAHLTAQENKEVKKLEKESKMMEAYLSISSQDTSSMSDVEKAERVAVMKCLRQKLFPVTE
;
A
#
# COMPACT_ATOMS: atom_id res chain seq x y z
N MET A 1 59.16 8.75 21.41
CA MET A 1 58.03 8.70 20.45
C MET A 1 57.54 7.26 20.33
N PRO A 2 56.23 6.97 20.42
CA PRO A 2 55.72 5.61 20.27
C PRO A 2 55.96 5.07 18.86
N LYS A 3 56.36 3.80 18.77
CA LYS A 3 56.64 3.10 17.51
C LYS A 3 55.32 2.90 16.76
N ARG A 4 55.24 3.32 15.49
CA ARG A 4 54.02 3.19 14.70
C ARG A 4 53.68 1.70 14.48
N PRO A 5 52.41 1.31 14.53
CA PRO A 5 52.01 -0.08 14.30
C PRO A 5 52.36 -0.54 12.89
N MET A 6 52.73 -1.83 12.79
CA MET A 6 53.12 -2.47 11.54
C MET A 6 51.97 -2.43 10.52
N GLY A 7 52.27 -2.03 9.28
CA GLY A 7 51.28 -1.96 8.22
C GLY A 7 50.70 -3.35 7.89
N GLN A 8 49.41 -3.40 7.56
CA GLN A 8 48.67 -4.66 7.32
C GLN A 8 49.35 -5.58 6.29
N LYS A 9 50.00 -5.02 5.26
CA LYS A 9 50.75 -5.78 4.24
C LYS A 9 51.97 -6.51 4.82
N GLN A 10 52.72 -5.85 5.70
CA GLN A 10 53.88 -6.45 6.36
C GLN A 10 53.46 -7.47 7.42
N ALA A 11 52.38 -7.20 8.15
CA ALA A 11 51.82 -8.14 9.12
C ALA A 11 51.37 -9.46 8.45
N LYS A 12 50.72 -9.38 7.28
CA LYS A 12 50.28 -10.56 6.51
C LYS A 12 51.46 -11.39 6.00
N MET A 13 52.52 -10.75 5.52
CA MET A 13 53.73 -11.46 5.06
C MET A 13 54.48 -12.12 6.22
N ALA A 14 54.61 -11.44 7.35
CA ALA A 14 55.24 -12.01 8.55
C ALA A 14 54.46 -13.22 9.09
N ALA A 15 53.12 -13.17 9.09
CA ALA A 15 52.28 -14.29 9.50
C ALA A 15 52.42 -15.52 8.58
N LEU A 16 52.56 -15.30 7.26
CA LEU A 16 52.79 -16.38 6.31
C LEU A 16 54.20 -16.99 6.47
N ALA A 17 55.23 -16.16 6.67
CA ALA A 17 56.59 -16.63 6.92
C ALA A 17 56.72 -17.41 8.25
N ALA A 18 55.99 -16.99 9.29
CA ALA A 18 55.92 -17.73 10.55
C ALA A 18 55.21 -19.08 10.42
N LYS A 19 54.17 -19.16 9.58
CA LYS A 19 53.49 -20.43 9.25
C LYS A 19 54.35 -21.40 8.45
N GLY A 20 55.32 -20.90 7.66
CA GLY A 20 56.17 -21.71 6.79
C GLY A 20 57.31 -22.45 7.50
N LYS A 21 57.61 -22.16 8.78
CA LYS A 21 58.77 -22.73 9.49
C LYS A 21 58.49 -23.96 10.35
N ASN A 22 57.27 -24.51 10.35
CA ASN A 22 56.89 -25.59 11.27
C ASN A 22 56.31 -26.86 10.60
N LYS A 23 56.78 -27.20 9.40
CA LYS A 23 56.58 -28.53 8.80
C LYS A 23 57.83 -28.96 8.07
N GLU A 24 58.80 -29.45 8.83
CA GLU A 24 59.83 -30.33 8.32
C GLU A 24 59.44 -31.76 8.69
N SER A 25 58.93 -32.51 7.70
CA SER A 25 59.05 -33.97 7.50
C SER A 25 57.84 -34.50 6.72
N GLY A 26 58.09 -35.11 5.55
CA GLY A 26 57.15 -36.08 4.96
C GLY A 26 56.66 -35.77 3.56
N ASP A 27 57.53 -36.05 2.61
CA ASP A 27 57.29 -36.71 1.32
C ASP A 27 56.37 -36.06 0.27
N GLY A 28 56.90 -36.01 -0.94
CA GLY A 28 56.23 -35.54 -2.13
C GLY A 28 55.14 -36.52 -2.56
N SER A 29 53.90 -36.08 -2.49
CA SER A 29 52.81 -36.66 -3.28
C SER A 29 51.71 -35.61 -3.36
N GLY A 30 51.62 -34.97 -4.53
CA GLY A 30 50.48 -34.15 -4.91
C GLY A 30 49.25 -35.03 -5.13
N ASN A 31 48.75 -35.63 -4.06
CA ASN A 31 47.47 -36.33 -4.06
C ASN A 31 46.50 -35.50 -3.23
N SER A 32 45.84 -34.55 -3.90
CA SER A 32 44.58 -34.02 -3.37
C SER A 32 43.68 -35.23 -3.21
N LYS A 33 43.45 -35.67 -1.96
CA LYS A 33 42.36 -36.61 -1.70
C LYS A 33 41.09 -35.86 -2.03
N GLU A 34 40.69 -35.89 -3.30
CA GLU A 34 39.34 -35.59 -3.72
C GLU A 34 38.47 -36.56 -2.94
N SER A 35 37.95 -36.09 -1.80
CA SER A 35 36.84 -36.73 -1.12
C SER A 35 35.78 -36.97 -2.19
N PRO A 36 35.26 -38.20 -2.34
CA PRO A 36 34.25 -38.49 -3.35
C PRO A 36 33.15 -37.44 -3.25
N ILE A 37 32.84 -36.78 -4.37
CA ILE A 37 31.75 -35.80 -4.42
C ILE A 37 30.50 -36.53 -3.94
N ASP A 38 29.99 -36.12 -2.79
CA ASP A 38 28.82 -36.73 -2.16
C ASP A 38 27.57 -36.30 -2.93
N LEU A 39 27.26 -37.04 -4.00
CA LEU A 39 26.13 -36.78 -4.89
C LEU A 39 24.78 -36.74 -4.15
N ASP A 40 24.66 -37.48 -3.04
CA ASP A 40 23.45 -37.51 -2.21
C ASP A 40 23.23 -36.18 -1.47
N LYS A 41 24.31 -35.53 -1.03
CA LYS A 41 24.23 -34.15 -0.50
C LYS A 41 23.77 -33.16 -1.56
N PHE A 42 24.31 -33.24 -2.78
CA PHE A 42 23.90 -32.35 -3.88
C PHE A 42 22.42 -32.52 -4.26
N ALA A 43 21.92 -33.75 -4.28
CA ALA A 43 20.51 -34.02 -4.52
C ALA A 43 19.62 -33.39 -3.43
N LYS A 44 20.00 -33.52 -2.16
CA LYS A 44 19.29 -32.89 -1.03
C LYS A 44 19.31 -31.36 -1.10
N TYR A 45 20.44 -30.76 -1.45
CA TYR A 45 20.54 -29.31 -1.64
C TYR A 45 19.68 -28.81 -2.79
N SER A 46 19.65 -29.53 -3.91
CA SER A 46 18.83 -29.16 -5.08
C SER A 46 17.35 -29.16 -4.71
N LYS A 47 16.89 -30.22 -4.04
CA LYS A 47 15.50 -30.31 -3.55
C LYS A 47 15.14 -29.18 -2.58
N PHE A 48 16.04 -28.86 -1.64
CA PHE A 48 15.82 -27.75 -0.72
C PHE A 48 15.72 -26.39 -1.43
N GLN A 49 16.51 -26.18 -2.48
CA GLN A 49 16.47 -24.96 -3.27
C GLN A 49 15.16 -24.85 -4.06
N GLU A 50 14.71 -25.94 -4.68
CA GLU A 50 13.44 -26.03 -5.39
C GLU A 50 12.26 -25.75 -4.45
N ASP A 51 12.20 -26.45 -3.30
CA ASP A 51 11.15 -26.26 -2.28
C ASP A 51 11.12 -24.80 -1.76
N ASN A 52 12.29 -24.18 -1.56
CA ASN A 52 12.37 -22.79 -1.12
C ASN A 52 11.91 -21.81 -2.22
N HIS A 53 12.30 -22.08 -3.46
CA HIS A 53 11.89 -21.28 -4.61
C HIS A 53 10.36 -21.33 -4.79
N GLU A 54 9.76 -22.51 -4.69
CA GLU A 54 8.31 -22.67 -4.77
C GLU A 54 7.60 -21.88 -3.65
N LYS A 55 8.05 -22.01 -2.40
CA LYS A 55 7.50 -21.22 -1.28
C LYS A 55 7.62 -19.72 -1.52
N ARG A 56 8.76 -19.25 -2.04
CA ARG A 56 8.95 -17.84 -2.39
C ARG A 56 7.96 -17.39 -3.45
N LEU A 57 7.71 -18.21 -4.47
CA LEU A 57 6.75 -17.90 -5.53
C LEU A 57 5.32 -17.81 -4.99
N GLN A 58 4.93 -18.76 -4.13
CA GLN A 58 3.62 -18.74 -3.47
C GLN A 58 3.42 -17.46 -2.63
N ILE A 59 4.43 -17.06 -1.85
CA ILE A 59 4.39 -15.82 -1.06
C ILE A 59 4.20 -14.60 -1.96
N LEU A 60 4.93 -14.53 -3.07
CA LEU A 60 4.82 -13.40 -4.02
C LEU A 60 3.43 -13.34 -4.66
N GLN A 61 2.84 -14.49 -5.03
CA GLN A 61 1.49 -14.55 -5.57
C GLN A 61 0.45 -14.06 -4.55
N VAL A 62 0.56 -14.49 -3.29
CA VAL A 62 -0.34 -14.03 -2.21
C VAL A 62 -0.19 -12.52 -1.98
N GLN A 63 1.05 -12.02 -1.96
CA GLN A 63 1.29 -10.57 -1.82
C GLN A 63 0.69 -9.77 -2.97
N GLN A 64 0.87 -10.22 -4.22
CA GLN A 64 0.30 -9.56 -5.39
C GLN A 64 -1.24 -9.53 -5.33
N LYS A 65 -1.86 -10.64 -4.90
CA LYS A 65 -3.31 -10.72 -4.74
C LYS A 65 -3.80 -9.77 -3.65
N LEU A 66 -3.20 -9.79 -2.46
CA LEU A 66 -3.56 -8.91 -1.35
C LEU A 66 -3.39 -7.42 -1.70
N LEU A 67 -2.34 -7.07 -2.43
CA LEU A 67 -2.13 -5.70 -2.87
C LEU A 67 -3.20 -5.26 -3.87
N SER A 68 -3.55 -6.12 -4.83
CA SER A 68 -4.62 -5.86 -5.79
C SER A 68 -5.96 -5.66 -5.09
N GLU A 69 -6.32 -6.56 -4.18
CA GLU A 69 -7.55 -6.49 -3.38
C GLU A 69 -7.59 -5.21 -2.51
N LYS A 70 -6.46 -4.81 -1.91
CA LYS A 70 -6.38 -3.59 -1.12
C LYS A 70 -6.63 -2.34 -1.97
N ILE A 71 -6.09 -2.29 -3.18
CA ILE A 71 -6.31 -1.18 -4.12
C ILE A 71 -7.79 -1.15 -4.54
N GLU A 72 -8.37 -2.30 -4.87
CA GLU A 72 -9.77 -2.41 -5.26
C GLU A 72 -10.71 -2.00 -4.13
N ALA A 73 -10.50 -2.50 -2.91
CA ALA A 73 -11.26 -2.10 -1.73
C ALA A 73 -11.21 -0.59 -1.48
N SER A 74 -10.03 0.03 -1.66
CA SER A 74 -9.88 1.49 -1.53
C SER A 74 -10.66 2.25 -2.61
N LYS A 75 -10.71 1.74 -3.86
CA LYS A 75 -11.50 2.34 -4.94
C LYS A 75 -12.99 2.26 -4.64
N ILE A 76 -13.46 1.09 -4.19
CA ILE A 76 -14.86 0.89 -3.80
C ILE A 76 -15.23 1.83 -2.66
N ALA A 77 -14.42 1.90 -1.59
CA ALA A 77 -14.69 2.79 -0.46
C ALA A 77 -14.79 4.27 -0.88
N HIS A 78 -13.93 4.71 -1.79
CA HIS A 78 -13.99 6.07 -2.35
C HIS A 78 -15.29 6.30 -3.15
N LEU A 79 -15.65 5.38 -4.05
CA LEU A 79 -16.89 5.48 -4.83
C LEU A 79 -18.12 5.50 -3.92
N THR A 80 -18.20 4.61 -2.93
CA THR A 80 -19.29 4.61 -1.95
C THR A 80 -19.36 5.90 -1.16
N ALA A 81 -18.23 6.49 -0.77
CA ALA A 81 -18.22 7.79 -0.08
C ALA A 81 -18.73 8.93 -1.00
N GLN A 82 -18.38 8.90 -2.28
CA GLN A 82 -18.84 9.86 -3.27
C GLN A 82 -20.35 9.72 -3.53
N GLU A 83 -20.83 8.50 -3.75
CA GLU A 83 -22.25 8.19 -3.93
C GLU A 83 -23.08 8.63 -2.71
N ASN A 84 -22.64 8.31 -1.50
CA ASN A 84 -23.31 8.74 -0.27
C ASN A 84 -23.38 10.27 -0.14
N LYS A 85 -22.36 11.00 -0.61
CA LYS A 85 -22.38 12.46 -0.62
C LYS A 85 -23.43 12.99 -1.60
N GLU A 86 -23.52 12.39 -2.80
CA GLU A 86 -24.50 12.79 -3.81
C GLU A 86 -25.93 12.43 -3.39
N VAL A 87 -26.15 11.25 -2.80
CA VAL A 87 -27.45 10.85 -2.25
C VAL A 87 -27.92 11.85 -1.19
N LYS A 88 -27.05 12.22 -0.24
CA LYS A 88 -27.41 13.22 0.78
C LYS A 88 -27.69 14.60 0.20
N LYS A 89 -27.07 14.95 -0.92
CA LYS A 89 -27.32 16.22 -1.63
C LYS A 89 -28.70 16.16 -2.30
N LEU A 90 -28.98 15.10 -3.06
CA LEU A 90 -30.27 14.88 -3.72
C LEU A 90 -31.42 14.78 -2.71
N GLU A 91 -31.24 14.12 -1.57
CA GLU A 91 -32.25 14.08 -0.49
C GLU A 91 -32.58 15.47 0.05
N LYS A 92 -31.57 16.33 0.23
CA LYS A 92 -31.79 17.72 0.67
C LYS A 92 -32.53 18.52 -0.40
N GLU A 93 -32.16 18.36 -1.66
CA GLU A 93 -32.84 19.00 -2.80
C GLU A 93 -34.29 18.52 -2.92
N SER A 94 -34.57 17.23 -2.79
CA SER A 94 -35.93 16.66 -2.78
C SER A 94 -36.77 17.27 -1.66
N LYS A 95 -36.26 17.29 -0.42
CA LYS A 95 -36.98 17.89 0.71
C LYS A 95 -37.25 19.38 0.52
N MET A 96 -36.31 20.12 -0.05
CA MET A 96 -36.52 21.54 -0.38
C MET A 96 -37.59 21.70 -1.48
N MET A 97 -37.60 20.82 -2.49
CA MET A 97 -38.61 20.82 -3.55
C MET A 97 -40.01 20.51 -3.00
N GLU A 98 -40.13 19.48 -2.16
CA GLU A 98 -41.38 19.12 -1.49
C GLU A 98 -41.91 20.29 -0.64
N ALA A 99 -41.04 20.96 0.12
CA ALA A 99 -41.42 22.15 0.89
C ALA A 99 -41.88 23.30 -0.02
N TYR A 100 -41.19 23.54 -1.13
CA TYR A 100 -41.58 24.56 -2.11
C TYR A 100 -42.97 24.27 -2.70
N LEU A 101 -43.21 23.02 -3.13
CA LEU A 101 -44.50 22.61 -3.68
C LEU A 101 -45.62 22.70 -2.64
N SER A 102 -45.36 22.25 -1.40
CA SER A 102 -46.32 22.33 -0.29
C SER A 102 -46.73 23.77 -0.01
N ILE A 103 -45.77 24.70 0.09
CA ILE A 103 -46.06 26.11 0.27
C ILE A 103 -46.83 26.65 -0.93
N SER A 104 -46.40 26.34 -2.15
CA SER A 104 -47.02 26.81 -3.40
C SER A 104 -48.48 26.39 -3.55
N SER A 105 -48.84 25.20 -3.06
CA SER A 105 -50.20 24.65 -3.15
C SER A 105 -51.11 25.02 -1.97
N GLN A 106 -50.59 25.67 -0.93
CA GLN A 106 -51.37 26.09 0.24
C GLN A 106 -52.42 27.15 -0.15
N ASP A 107 -53.65 27.01 0.37
CA ASP A 107 -54.69 28.04 0.23
C ASP A 107 -54.27 29.32 0.99
N THR A 108 -54.48 30.46 0.34
CA THR A 108 -54.09 31.79 0.86
C THR A 108 -55.29 32.71 1.06
N SER A 109 -56.51 32.20 0.86
CA SER A 109 -57.76 32.97 0.96
C SER A 109 -57.93 33.64 2.34
N SER A 110 -57.49 32.96 3.41
CA SER A 110 -57.57 33.44 4.80
C SER A 110 -56.33 34.19 5.29
N MET A 111 -55.27 34.29 4.48
CA MET A 111 -54.02 34.95 4.89
C MET A 111 -54.10 36.47 4.73
N SER A 112 -53.54 37.19 5.70
CA SER A 112 -53.29 38.63 5.63
C SER A 112 -52.23 38.98 4.57
N ASP A 113 -52.15 40.25 4.19
CA ASP A 113 -51.16 40.72 3.20
C ASP A 113 -49.71 40.54 3.69
N VAL A 114 -49.47 40.67 5.00
CA VAL A 114 -48.16 40.45 5.62
C VAL A 114 -47.75 38.98 5.49
N GLU A 115 -48.63 38.05 5.85
CA GLU A 115 -48.37 36.60 5.74
C GLU A 115 -48.15 36.17 4.28
N LYS A 116 -48.92 36.73 3.34
CA LYS A 116 -48.72 36.50 1.90
C LYS A 116 -47.35 36.98 1.43
N ALA A 117 -46.90 38.14 1.88
CA ALA A 117 -45.60 38.69 1.54
C ALA A 117 -44.45 37.80 2.07
N GLU A 118 -44.54 37.36 3.33
CA GLU A 118 -43.57 36.43 3.93
C GLU A 118 -43.52 35.10 3.18
N ARG A 119 -44.69 34.53 2.85
CA ARG A 119 -44.79 33.29 2.05
C ARG A 119 -44.07 33.44 0.71
N VAL A 120 -44.33 34.53 -0.02
CA VAL A 120 -43.67 34.81 -1.31
C VAL A 120 -42.16 34.95 -1.13
N ALA A 121 -41.69 35.60 -0.07
CA ALA A 121 -40.27 35.74 0.23
C ALA A 121 -39.61 34.36 0.47
N VAL A 122 -40.24 33.48 1.24
CA VAL A 122 -39.77 32.11 1.47
C VAL A 122 -39.73 31.31 0.17
N MET A 123 -40.78 31.35 -0.64
CA MET A 123 -40.81 30.67 -1.95
C MET A 123 -39.69 31.16 -2.87
N LYS A 124 -39.44 32.48 -2.93
CA LYS A 124 -38.36 33.05 -3.74
C LYS A 124 -36.99 32.58 -3.27
N CYS A 125 -36.76 32.53 -1.96
CA CYS A 125 -35.53 32.00 -1.37
C CYS A 125 -35.31 30.52 -1.71
N LEU A 126 -36.35 29.68 -1.57
CA LEU A 126 -36.28 28.26 -1.95
C LEU A 126 -36.02 28.08 -3.44
N ARG A 127 -36.70 28.85 -4.30
CA ARG A 127 -36.51 28.80 -5.75
C ARG A 127 -35.07 29.14 -6.15
N GLN A 128 -34.46 30.15 -5.55
CA GLN A 128 -33.06 30.50 -5.80
C GLN A 128 -32.08 29.41 -5.40
N LYS A 129 -32.36 28.68 -4.31
CA LYS A 129 -31.54 27.54 -3.86
C LYS A 129 -31.71 26.30 -4.73
N LEU A 130 -32.94 26.02 -5.17
CA LEU A 130 -33.26 24.86 -6.02
C LEU A 130 -32.82 25.06 -7.47
N PHE A 131 -32.89 26.29 -7.97
CA PHE A 131 -32.56 26.66 -9.35
C PHE A 131 -31.56 27.81 -9.37
N PRO A 132 -30.30 27.54 -8.98
CA PRO A 132 -29.25 28.55 -9.06
C PRO A 132 -29.05 28.96 -10.53
N VAL A 133 -29.00 30.27 -10.78
CA VAL A 133 -28.67 30.80 -12.10
C VAL A 133 -27.21 30.41 -12.40
N THR A 134 -27.00 29.65 -13.46
CA THR A 134 -25.66 29.39 -14.00
C THR A 134 -25.32 30.60 -14.87
N GLU A 135 -24.44 31.47 -14.37
CA GLU A 135 -23.80 32.53 -15.18
C GLU A 135 -22.68 31.95 -16.06
#